data_AF-A0A453C8C3-F1
#
_entry.id   AF-A0A453C8C3-F1
#
_cell.length_a   1.000
_cell.length_b   1.000
_cell.length_c   1.000
_cell.angle_alpha   90.00
_cell.angle_beta   90.00
_cell.angle_gamma   90.00
#
_symmetry.space_group_name_H-M   'P 1'
#
loop_
_entity.id
_entity.type
_entity.pdbx_description
1 polymer ?
#
loop_
_entity_poly.entity_id
_entity_poly.type
_entity_poly.pdbx_seq_one_letter_code
_entity_poly.pdbx_strand_id
1 'polypeptide(L)'
;MRLEYFAYETLQDLRIGKLFEIIVDYPESSPAIEDLKQCLEYTGQHSKLVDSFISSLRYRLLTAGASTNDILHQYVSTIKALRSIDPTGVFLEAVGEPIRDYLRGRKDTIKCTVTMLTDGSGGNTSGENAGDNLLEELNRDAENQENADYDDHTNIDENQAWLNSERSRIAVPTLQLGA
;
A
#
# COMPACT_ATOMS: atom_id res chain seq x y z
N MET A 1 32.16 5.19 7.40
CA MET A 1 30.90 5.27 6.63
C MET A 1 30.68 4.13 5.62
N ARG A 2 31.56 3.14 5.43
CA ARG A 2 31.30 1.98 4.52
C ARG A 2 30.57 0.82 5.20
N LEU A 3 30.72 0.70 6.53
CA LEU A 3 30.07 -0.32 7.34
C LEU A 3 28.57 -0.01 7.57
N GLU A 4 28.24 1.26 7.84
CA GLU A 4 26.85 1.71 8.02
C GLU A 4 26.04 1.53 6.74
N TYR A 5 26.58 1.93 5.59
CA TYR A 5 25.93 1.73 4.29
C TYR A 5 25.64 0.24 4.01
N PHE A 6 26.62 -0.64 4.25
CA PHE A 6 26.45 -2.08 4.05
C PHE A 6 25.45 -2.70 5.04
N ALA A 7 25.38 -2.18 6.27
CA ALA A 7 24.38 -2.60 7.24
C ALA A 7 22.96 -2.18 6.82
N TYR A 8 22.79 -0.95 6.32
CA TYR A 8 21.51 -0.48 5.78
C TYR A 8 21.08 -1.25 4.52
N GLU A 9 22.01 -1.55 3.60
CA GLU A 9 21.75 -2.34 2.40
C GLU A 9 21.31 -3.78 2.75
N THR A 10 22.03 -4.44 3.66
CA THR A 10 21.70 -5.79 4.11
C THR A 10 20.38 -5.84 4.88
N LEU A 11 20.13 -4.86 5.75
CA LEU A 11 18.87 -4.74 6.48
C LEU A 11 17.70 -4.47 5.53
N GLN A 12 17.90 -3.62 4.54
CA GLN A 12 16.90 -3.31 3.53
C GLN A 12 16.54 -4.52 2.69
N ASP A 13 17.50 -5.32 2.22
CA ASP A 13 17.22 -6.55 1.48
C ASP A 13 16.43 -7.56 2.33
N LEU A 14 16.77 -7.67 3.63
CA LEU A 14 16.02 -8.47 4.59
C LEU A 14 14.60 -7.94 4.83
N ARG A 15 14.41 -6.62 4.91
CA ARG A 15 13.11 -5.99 5.18
C ARG A 15 12.22 -5.96 3.94
N ILE A 16 12.76 -5.70 2.75
CA ILE A 16 12.05 -5.81 1.46
C ILE A 16 11.56 -7.25 1.24
N GLY A 17 12.42 -8.24 1.53
CA GLY A 17 12.02 -9.65 1.45
C GLY A 17 11.00 -10.09 2.52
N LYS A 18 10.87 -9.32 3.61
CA LYS A 18 9.95 -9.60 4.73
C LYS A 18 8.75 -8.66 4.80
N LEU A 19 8.61 -7.69 3.88
CA LEU A 19 7.58 -6.66 3.95
C LEU A 19 6.17 -7.26 4.03
N PHE A 20 5.95 -8.37 3.33
CA PHE A 20 4.70 -9.13 3.45
C PHE A 20 4.39 -9.54 4.88
N GLU A 21 5.34 -10.17 5.58
CA GLU A 21 5.14 -10.61 6.98
C GLU A 21 4.99 -9.41 7.92
N ILE A 22 5.78 -8.37 7.69
CA ILE A 22 5.69 -7.15 8.48
C ILE A 22 4.27 -6.58 8.38
N ILE A 23 3.68 -6.51 7.19
CA ILE A 23 2.32 -5.99 7.02
C ILE A 23 1.26 -6.96 7.55
N VAL A 24 1.48 -8.28 7.48
CA VAL A 24 0.60 -9.27 8.14
C VAL A 24 0.49 -8.98 9.65
N ASP A 25 1.61 -8.64 10.30
CA ASP A 25 1.69 -8.34 11.73
C ASP A 25 1.36 -6.86 12.08
N TYR A 26 0.82 -6.06 11.15
CA TYR A 26 0.47 -4.66 11.41
C TYR A 26 -0.90 -4.56 12.11
N PRO A 27 -1.09 -3.73 13.16
CA PRO A 27 -0.27 -2.57 13.59
C PRO A 27 0.89 -2.85 14.56
N GLU A 28 1.00 -4.05 15.12
CA GLU A 28 2.03 -4.43 16.09
C GLU A 28 3.44 -4.30 15.52
N SER A 29 3.58 -4.47 14.21
CA SER A 29 4.82 -4.29 13.45
C SER A 29 5.13 -2.84 13.06
N SER A 30 4.37 -1.84 13.52
CA SER A 30 4.57 -0.42 13.18
C SER A 30 6.01 0.10 13.35
N PRO A 31 6.82 -0.32 14.37
CA PRO A 31 8.21 0.10 14.44
C PRO A 31 9.05 -0.35 13.22
N ALA A 32 8.78 -1.53 12.68
CA ALA A 32 9.47 -2.04 11.50
C ALA A 32 9.04 -1.32 10.20
N ILE A 33 7.81 -0.80 10.17
CA ILE A 33 7.31 0.05 9.09
C ILE A 33 8.03 1.41 9.11
N GLU A 34 8.21 2.01 10.28
CA GLU A 34 8.94 3.29 10.42
C GLU A 34 10.42 3.14 10.07
N ASP A 35 11.07 2.05 10.52
CA ASP A 35 12.45 1.74 10.13
C ASP A 35 12.59 1.63 8.60
N LEU A 36 11.62 1.01 7.93
CA LEU A 36 11.63 0.83 6.48
C LEU A 36 11.47 2.15 5.73
N LYS A 37 10.58 3.02 6.21
CA LYS A 37 10.41 4.38 5.69
C LYS A 37 11.73 5.15 5.74
N GLN A 38 12.39 5.16 6.90
CA GLN A 38 13.68 5.83 7.06
C GLN A 38 14.74 5.24 6.10
N CYS A 39 14.79 3.91 5.94
CA CYS A 39 15.71 3.27 4.99
C CYS A 39 15.45 3.67 3.53
N LEU A 40 14.18 3.82 3.13
CA LEU A 40 13.82 4.24 1.77
C LEU A 40 14.25 5.68 1.48
N GLU A 41 14.10 6.59 2.44
CA GLU A 41 14.56 7.98 2.32
C GLU A 41 16.08 8.06 2.08
N TYR A 42 16.87 7.20 2.72
CA TYR A 42 18.32 7.18 2.53
C TYR A 42 18.80 6.47 1.27
N THR A 43 18.09 5.43 0.83
CA THR A 43 18.59 4.50 -0.20
C THR A 43 17.99 4.76 -1.58
N GLY A 44 16.81 5.38 -1.65
CA GLY A 44 16.11 5.64 -2.89
C GLY A 44 15.51 4.41 -3.60
N GLN A 45 15.61 3.20 -3.04
CA GLN A 45 15.21 1.95 -3.72
C GLN A 45 13.69 1.68 -3.70
N HIS A 46 12.87 2.70 -3.94
CA HIS A 46 11.41 2.65 -3.91
C HIS A 46 10.85 1.59 -4.88
N SER A 47 11.33 1.56 -6.14
CA SER A 47 10.89 0.57 -7.14
C SER A 47 11.19 -0.87 -6.72
N LYS A 48 12.39 -1.15 -6.18
CA LYS A 48 12.75 -2.50 -5.72
C LYS A 48 11.80 -3.01 -4.63
N LEU A 49 11.38 -2.12 -3.72
CA LEU A 49 10.41 -2.48 -2.69
C LEU A 49 9.05 -2.79 -3.29
N VAL A 50 8.54 -1.93 -4.18
CA VAL A 50 7.23 -2.13 -4.84
C VAL A 50 7.22 -3.43 -5.64
N ASP A 51 8.23 -3.66 -6.49
CA ASP A 51 8.31 -4.87 -7.33
C ASP A 51 8.39 -6.15 -6.48
N SER A 52 9.21 -6.14 -5.42
CA SER A 52 9.33 -7.26 -4.49
C SER A 52 8.03 -7.52 -3.74
N PHE A 53 7.32 -6.47 -3.32
CA PHE A 53 6.10 -6.62 -2.56
C PHE A 53 4.93 -7.08 -3.44
N ILE A 54 4.77 -6.54 -4.64
CA ILE A 54 3.81 -7.03 -5.64
C ILE A 54 4.06 -8.51 -5.95
N SER A 55 5.33 -8.89 -6.14
CA SER A 55 5.71 -10.29 -6.36
C SER A 55 5.29 -11.18 -5.19
N SER A 56 5.50 -10.71 -3.95
CA SER A 56 5.09 -11.41 -2.74
C SER A 56 3.57 -11.55 -2.63
N LEU A 57 2.81 -10.49 -2.92
CA LEU A 57 1.34 -10.52 -2.94
C LEU A 57 0.83 -11.56 -3.93
N ARG A 58 1.35 -11.56 -5.17
CA ARG A 58 0.96 -12.52 -6.21
C ARG A 58 1.26 -13.96 -5.82
N TYR A 59 2.43 -14.22 -5.24
CA TYR A 59 2.84 -15.58 -4.89
C TYR A 59 2.12 -16.13 -3.66
N ARG A 60 1.81 -15.27 -2.68
CA ARG A 60 1.38 -15.70 -1.35
C ARG A 60 -0.10 -15.48 -1.06
N LEU A 61 -0.67 -14.38 -1.55
CA LEU A 61 -2.02 -13.93 -1.18
C LEU A 61 -3.00 -14.02 -2.34
N LEU A 62 -2.62 -13.54 -3.53
CA LEU A 62 -3.50 -13.47 -4.70
C LEU A 62 -3.56 -14.80 -5.44
N THR A 63 -3.88 -15.86 -4.69
CA THR A 63 -3.98 -17.24 -5.17
C THR A 63 -5.39 -17.75 -4.97
N ALA A 64 -5.81 -18.75 -5.76
CA ALA A 64 -7.15 -19.31 -5.68
C ALA A 64 -7.46 -19.96 -4.31
N GLY A 65 -6.43 -20.30 -3.53
CA GLY A 65 -6.55 -20.90 -2.21
C GLY A 65 -6.80 -19.90 -1.07
N ALA A 66 -6.50 -18.61 -1.27
CA ALA A 66 -6.74 -17.61 -0.24
C ALA A 66 -8.24 -17.25 -0.14
N SER A 67 -8.74 -17.05 1.08
CA SER A 67 -10.12 -16.60 1.28
C SER A 67 -10.25 -15.11 0.94
N THR A 68 -11.45 -14.69 0.51
CA THR A 68 -11.72 -13.29 0.20
C THR A 68 -11.56 -12.38 1.42
N ASN A 69 -11.92 -12.88 2.60
CA ASN A 69 -11.73 -12.15 3.87
C ASN A 69 -10.24 -11.93 4.17
N ASP A 70 -9.39 -12.94 4.00
CA ASP A 70 -7.95 -12.79 4.26
C ASP A 70 -7.33 -11.75 3.31
N ILE A 71 -7.74 -11.76 2.04
CA ILE A 71 -7.28 -10.78 1.05
C ILE A 71 -7.73 -9.37 1.44
N LEU A 72 -8.99 -9.19 1.85
CA LEU A 72 -9.52 -7.90 2.28
C LEU A 72 -8.82 -7.40 3.55
N HIS A 73 -8.63 -8.24 4.56
CA HIS A 73 -7.91 -7.89 5.79
C HIS A 73 -6.47 -7.48 5.49
N GLN A 74 -5.76 -8.27 4.69
CA GLN A 74 -4.39 -7.94 4.29
C GLN A 74 -4.33 -6.66 3.48
N TYR A 75 -5.35 -6.36 2.67
CA TYR A 75 -5.42 -5.11 1.93
C TYR A 75 -5.57 -3.90 2.86
N VAL A 76 -6.37 -3.99 3.93
CA VAL A 76 -6.44 -2.92 4.95
C VAL A 76 -5.09 -2.68 5.61
N SER A 77 -4.44 -3.75 6.08
CA SER A 77 -3.12 -3.62 6.70
C SER A 77 -2.11 -3.03 5.73
N THR A 78 -2.19 -3.41 4.45
CA THR A 78 -1.37 -2.84 3.36
C THR A 78 -1.63 -1.36 3.17
N ILE A 79 -2.90 -0.92 3.08
CA ILE A 79 -3.27 0.49 2.95
C ILE A 79 -2.68 1.29 4.12
N LYS A 80 -2.91 0.85 5.35
CA LYS A 80 -2.45 1.54 6.56
C LYS A 80 -0.93 1.63 6.61
N ALA A 81 -0.24 0.50 6.44
CA ALA A 81 1.22 0.44 6.50
C ALA A 81 1.88 1.28 5.40
N LEU A 82 1.39 1.20 4.15
CA LEU A 82 1.95 1.97 3.05
C LEU A 82 1.67 3.47 3.20
N ARG A 83 0.54 3.88 3.78
CA ARG A 83 0.28 5.29 4.10
C ARG A 83 1.19 5.83 5.20
N SER A 84 1.63 5.00 6.12
CA SER A 84 2.66 5.38 7.11
C SER A 84 4.02 5.61 6.46
N ILE A 85 4.38 4.80 5.47
CA ILE A 85 5.63 4.93 4.69
C ILE A 85 5.56 6.15 3.76
N ASP A 86 4.48 6.24 2.99
CA ASP A 86 4.27 7.22 1.94
C ASP A 86 2.87 7.84 2.06
N PRO A 87 2.76 9.00 2.72
CA PRO A 87 1.48 9.72 2.86
C PRO A 87 0.90 10.20 1.53
N THR A 88 1.70 10.26 0.44
CA THR A 88 1.23 10.73 -0.88
C THR A 88 0.39 9.68 -1.60
N GLY A 89 0.50 8.41 -1.22
CA GLY A 89 -0.30 7.31 -1.77
C GLY A 89 0.27 6.67 -3.04
N VAL A 90 1.43 7.12 -3.50
CA VAL A 90 2.13 6.63 -4.70
C VAL A 90 2.43 5.14 -4.61
N PHE A 91 2.91 4.69 -3.44
CA PHE A 91 3.16 3.26 -3.22
C PHE A 91 1.87 2.45 -3.25
N LEU A 92 0.82 2.99 -2.63
CA LEU A 92 -0.46 2.31 -2.51
C LEU A 92 -1.16 2.18 -3.86
N GLU A 93 -1.01 3.15 -4.75
CA GLU A 93 -1.57 3.10 -6.10
C GLU A 93 -1.05 1.89 -6.87
N ALA A 94 0.28 1.77 -6.97
CA ALA A 94 0.94 0.67 -7.69
C ALA A 94 0.72 -0.70 -7.04
N VAL A 95 0.77 -0.78 -5.71
CA VAL A 95 0.63 -2.04 -4.98
C VAL A 95 -0.84 -2.47 -4.84
N GLY A 96 -1.76 -1.52 -4.74
CA GLY A 96 -3.18 -1.77 -4.55
C GLY A 96 -3.86 -2.30 -5.81
N GLU A 97 -3.43 -1.88 -7.00
CA GLU A 97 -4.00 -2.30 -8.28
C GLU A 97 -4.10 -3.83 -8.44
N PRO A 98 -3.02 -4.63 -8.27
CA PRO A 98 -3.11 -6.08 -8.40
C PRO A 98 -4.07 -6.72 -7.38
N ILE A 99 -4.24 -6.12 -6.20
CA ILE A 99 -5.18 -6.62 -5.18
C ILE A 99 -6.63 -6.33 -5.62
N ARG A 100 -6.90 -5.09 -6.06
CA ARG A 100 -8.23 -4.66 -6.54
C ARG A 100 -8.67 -5.46 -7.76
N ASP A 101 -7.78 -5.66 -8.72
CA ASP A 101 -8.05 -6.45 -9.93
C ASP A 101 -8.39 -7.90 -9.58
N TYR A 102 -7.65 -8.49 -8.65
CA TYR A 102 -7.91 -9.85 -8.19
C TYR A 102 -9.27 -9.95 -7.48
N LEU A 103 -9.60 -9.01 -6.60
CA LEU A 103 -10.88 -8.95 -5.90
C LEU A 103 -12.07 -8.71 -6.85
N ARG A 104 -11.89 -7.92 -7.92
CA ARG A 104 -12.92 -7.70 -8.95
C ARG A 104 -13.30 -9.00 -9.67
N GLY A 105 -12.36 -9.93 -9.81
CA GLY A 105 -12.60 -11.26 -10.39
C GLY A 105 -13.33 -12.24 -9.47
N ARG A 106 -13.42 -11.96 -8.17
CA ARG A 106 -14.04 -12.86 -7.18
C ARG A 106 -15.52 -12.53 -6.98
N LYS A 107 -16.39 -13.52 -7.15
CA LYS A 107 -17.85 -13.37 -7.10
C LYS A 107 -18.39 -13.03 -5.70
N ASP A 108 -17.64 -13.36 -4.67
CA ASP A 108 -18.02 -13.22 -3.26
C ASP A 108 -17.48 -11.93 -2.61
N THR A 109 -16.68 -11.13 -3.31
CA THR A 109 -16.10 -9.87 -2.80
C THR A 109 -17.15 -8.95 -2.20
N ILE A 110 -18.22 -8.64 -2.93
CA ILE A 110 -19.29 -7.75 -2.45
C ILE A 110 -19.90 -8.29 -1.14
N LYS A 111 -20.17 -9.60 -1.10
CA LYS A 111 -20.75 -10.24 0.09
C LYS A 111 -19.80 -10.14 1.28
N CYS A 112 -18.53 -10.48 1.09
CA CYS A 112 -17.51 -10.39 2.14
C CYS A 112 -17.34 -8.96 2.64
N THR A 113 -17.23 -7.98 1.74
CA THR A 113 -17.16 -6.56 2.12
C THR A 113 -18.38 -6.14 2.93
N VAL A 114 -19.61 -6.42 2.45
CA VAL A 114 -20.83 -6.09 3.21
C VAL A 114 -20.83 -6.76 4.57
N THR A 115 -20.49 -8.05 4.65
CA THR A 115 -20.39 -8.76 5.93
C THR A 115 -19.40 -8.06 6.87
N MET A 116 -18.17 -7.76 6.43
CA MET A 116 -17.18 -7.05 7.24
C MET A 116 -17.67 -5.69 7.75
N LEU A 117 -18.45 -4.96 6.95
CA LEU A 117 -19.02 -3.66 7.33
C LEU A 117 -20.18 -3.80 8.32
N THR A 118 -21.04 -4.82 8.14
CA THR A 118 -22.24 -5.01 8.97
C THR A 118 -21.95 -5.71 10.30
N ASP A 119 -20.94 -6.59 10.34
CA ASP A 119 -20.59 -7.35 11.55
C ASP A 119 -19.85 -6.47 12.59
N GLY A 120 -19.35 -5.29 12.17
CA GLY A 120 -18.75 -4.28 13.05
C GLY A 120 -19.75 -3.36 13.77
N SER A 121 -21.05 -3.44 13.45
CA SER A 121 -22.08 -2.54 14.03
C SER A 121 -22.82 -3.14 15.23
N GLY A 122 -22.52 -4.40 15.60
CA GLY A 122 -23.35 -5.21 16.50
C GLY A 122 -22.65 -5.78 17.73
N GLY A 123 -21.81 -5.03 18.46
CA GLY A 123 -21.23 -5.59 19.68
C GLY A 123 -20.33 -4.65 20.45
N ASN A 124 -20.73 -4.33 21.68
CA ASN A 124 -20.01 -3.57 22.66
C ASN A 124 -18.64 -4.22 23.02
N THR A 125 -17.57 -3.90 22.28
CA THR A 125 -16.18 -4.20 22.67
C THR A 125 -15.31 -2.97 22.50
N SER A 126 -14.94 -2.39 23.64
CA SER A 126 -13.83 -1.43 23.76
C SER A 126 -12.53 -2.11 23.28
N GLY A 127 -12.18 -1.89 22.01
CA GLY A 127 -10.98 -2.42 21.37
C GLY A 127 -10.98 -2.04 19.89
N GLU A 128 -10.41 -0.87 19.59
CA GLU A 128 -9.97 -0.38 18.27
C GLU A 128 -10.61 -1.05 17.03
N ASN A 129 -11.85 -0.66 16.78
CA ASN A 129 -12.62 -0.69 15.53
C ASN A 129 -11.86 -1.12 14.25
N ALA A 130 -11.80 -2.42 13.96
CA ALA A 130 -11.29 -2.95 12.69
C ALA A 130 -12.22 -2.65 11.50
N GLY A 131 -13.55 -2.67 11.71
CA GLY A 131 -14.55 -2.42 10.66
C GLY A 131 -14.75 -0.95 10.30
N ASP A 132 -14.63 -0.05 11.28
CA ASP A 132 -14.79 1.41 11.12
C ASP A 132 -13.60 1.99 10.31
N ASN A 133 -12.41 1.41 10.47
CA ASN A 133 -11.22 1.78 9.71
C ASN A 133 -11.22 1.25 8.26
N LEU A 134 -11.86 0.10 7.97
CA LEU A 134 -11.83 -0.49 6.62
C LEU A 134 -12.56 0.40 5.60
N LEU A 135 -13.72 0.94 5.98
CA LEU A 135 -14.55 1.77 5.11
C LEU A 135 -13.86 3.10 4.81
N GLU A 136 -13.29 3.75 5.83
CA GLU A 136 -12.54 5.01 5.65
C GLU A 136 -11.28 4.83 4.80
N GLU A 137 -10.53 3.74 5.00
CA GLU A 137 -9.32 3.47 4.23
C GLU A 137 -9.63 3.15 2.76
N LEU A 138 -10.63 2.29 2.49
CA LEU A 138 -11.08 1.97 1.14
C LEU A 138 -11.72 3.17 0.43
N ASN A 139 -12.53 3.97 1.13
CA ASN A 139 -13.18 5.14 0.54
C ASN A 139 -12.16 6.23 0.20
N ARG A 140 -11.16 6.49 1.07
CA ARG A 140 -10.04 7.38 0.72
C ARG A 140 -9.20 6.86 -0.45
N ASP A 141 -9.02 5.54 -0.56
CA ASP A 141 -8.30 4.95 -1.69
C ASP A 141 -9.09 5.09 -3.01
N ALA A 142 -10.43 4.96 -2.96
CA ALA A 142 -11.32 5.18 -4.09
C ALA A 142 -11.40 6.65 -4.52
N GLU A 143 -11.52 7.60 -3.58
CA GLU A 143 -11.54 9.04 -3.86
C GLU A 143 -10.23 9.54 -4.49
N ASN A 144 -9.09 8.93 -4.13
CA ASN A 144 -7.80 9.22 -4.76
C ASN A 144 -7.74 8.74 -6.22
N GLN A 145 -8.46 7.66 -6.58
CA GLN A 145 -8.50 7.10 -7.94
C GLN A 145 -9.42 7.88 -8.89
N GLU A 146 -10.54 8.42 -8.42
CA GLU A 146 -11.46 9.22 -9.27
C GLU A 146 -10.81 10.53 -9.78
N ASN A 147 -9.72 10.98 -9.16
CA ASN A 147 -8.95 12.13 -9.63
C ASN A 147 -7.91 11.80 -10.73
N ALA A 148 -7.73 10.52 -11.08
CA ALA A 148 -6.68 10.05 -11.99
C ALA A 148 -7.18 9.59 -13.37
N ASP A 149 -8.49 9.58 -13.62
CA ASP A 149 -9.05 9.03 -14.85
C ASP A 149 -9.00 10.03 -16.02
N TYR A 150 -7.86 10.09 -16.71
CA TYR A 150 -7.77 10.51 -18.11
C TYR A 150 -6.70 9.70 -18.88
N ASP A 151 -7.21 8.94 -19.85
CA ASP A 151 -6.66 8.57 -21.16
C ASP A 151 -5.79 7.30 -21.35
N ASP A 152 -6.50 6.26 -21.82
CA ASP A 152 -6.26 5.31 -22.93
C ASP A 152 -4.89 4.67 -23.21
N HIS A 153 -4.99 3.36 -23.48
CA HIS A 153 -4.07 2.39 -24.10
C HIS A 153 -2.60 2.79 -24.34
N THR A 154 -1.65 2.02 -23.78
CA THR A 154 -0.76 1.12 -24.56
C THR A 154 0.30 0.38 -23.72
N ASN A 155 0.51 -0.87 -24.12
CA ASN A 155 1.75 -1.65 -24.22
C ASN A 155 2.82 -1.61 -23.10
N ILE A 156 3.15 -2.81 -22.66
CA ILE A 156 4.24 -3.18 -21.76
C ILE A 156 5.57 -2.83 -22.44
N ASP A 157 6.17 -1.70 -22.11
CA ASP A 157 7.60 -1.47 -22.36
C ASP A 157 8.15 -0.44 -21.35
N GLU A 158 9.15 -0.88 -20.57
CA GLU A 158 9.86 -0.17 -19.48
C GLU A 158 9.05 0.10 -18.17
N ASN A 159 9.09 -0.85 -17.23
CA ASN A 159 8.46 -0.81 -15.90
C ASN A 159 8.53 0.58 -15.20
N GLN A 160 7.46 1.39 -15.24
CA GLN A 160 7.12 2.42 -14.23
C GLN A 160 8.34 3.22 -13.70
N ALA A 161 8.88 4.21 -14.42
CA ALA A 161 10.14 4.93 -14.12
C ALA A 161 10.10 5.82 -12.84
N TRP A 162 9.84 5.18 -11.69
CA TRP A 162 9.31 5.66 -10.39
C TRP A 162 7.96 6.38 -10.53
N LEU A 163 6.98 5.63 -11.06
CA LEU A 163 5.67 6.14 -11.53
C LEU A 163 5.82 7.33 -12.54
N ASN A 164 6.99 7.41 -13.17
CA ASN A 164 7.52 8.35 -14.18
C ASN A 164 7.91 9.77 -13.72
N SER A 165 7.88 10.04 -12.41
CA SER A 165 8.44 11.20 -11.67
C SER A 165 7.56 11.51 -10.44
N GLU A 166 6.73 10.57 -9.97
CA GLU A 166 5.47 10.76 -9.24
C GLU A 166 5.46 11.86 -8.17
N ARG A 167 5.12 13.09 -8.54
CA ARG A 167 4.90 13.68 -9.86
C ARG A 167 5.84 14.88 -9.90
N SER A 168 6.35 15.33 -11.04
CA SER A 168 7.17 16.57 -11.12
C SER A 168 6.48 17.88 -10.66
N ARG A 169 5.33 17.83 -9.96
CA ARG A 169 4.14 18.64 -10.29
C ARG A 169 3.03 18.82 -9.25
N ILE A 170 3.19 18.54 -7.95
CA ILE A 170 2.24 19.13 -6.95
C ILE A 170 2.66 20.59 -6.68
N ALA A 171 2.53 21.37 -7.75
CA ALA A 171 2.64 22.81 -8.01
C ALA A 171 3.40 23.78 -7.07
N VAL A 172 4.25 24.62 -7.70
CA VAL A 172 5.01 25.79 -7.21
C VAL A 172 4.34 26.58 -6.06
N PRO A 173 5.09 27.06 -5.02
CA PRO A 173 4.57 28.09 -4.12
C PRO A 173 4.50 29.43 -4.86
N THR A 174 3.31 29.92 -5.18
CA THR A 174 3.17 31.34 -5.53
C THR A 174 3.35 32.18 -4.27
N LEU A 175 4.61 32.44 -3.92
CA LEU A 175 4.97 33.68 -3.27
C LEU A 175 5.04 34.76 -4.34
N GLN A 176 4.05 35.65 -4.33
CA GLN A 176 4.24 37.07 -4.67
C GLN A 176 3.53 37.82 -3.54
N LEU A 177 4.21 38.04 -2.41
CA LEU A 177 4.98 39.25 -2.09
C LEU A 177 4.22 40.53 -2.43
N GLY A 178 3.83 41.26 -1.39
CA GLY A 178 3.21 42.57 -1.52
C GLY A 178 4.14 43.62 -2.13
N ALA A 179 3.52 44.57 -2.80
CA ALA A 179 3.79 45.99 -2.77
C ALA A 179 2.49 46.72 -3.12
#